data_AF-A0A2S3ZKZ9-F1
#
_entry.id   AF-A0A2S3ZKZ9-F1
#
_cell.length_a   1.000
_cell.length_b   1.000
_cell.length_c   1.000
_cell.angle_alpha   90.00
_cell.angle_beta   90.00
_cell.angle_gamma   90.00
#
_symmetry.space_group_name_H-M   'P 1'
#
loop_
_entity.id
_entity.type
_entity.pdbx_description
1 polymer ?
#
loop_
_entity_poly.entity_id
_entity_poly.type
_entity_poly.pdbx_seq_one_letter_code
_entity_poly.pdbx_strand_id
1 'polypeptide(L)' 'MDTEERQQHEDQAVSQVIDRLAEKFPDRPRSVIEGVVTEERHLLDGKPIRDYVPVLIEHGAKARLREPAQPGIIG' A
#
# COMPACT_ATOMS: atom_id res chain seq x y z
N MET A 1 -23.36 6.48 -5.29
CA MET A 1 -22.27 5.51 -5.18
C MET A 1 -22.56 4.68 -3.96
N ASP A 2 -22.97 3.45 -4.21
CA ASP A 2 -23.18 2.47 -3.17
C ASP A 2 -21.85 2.17 -2.46
N THR A 3 -21.90 1.78 -1.19
CA THR A 3 -20.70 1.51 -0.39
C THR A 3 -19.85 0.39 -1.00
N GLU A 4 -20.48 -0.55 -1.69
CA GLU A 4 -19.83 -1.65 -2.41
C GLU A 4 -19.05 -1.18 -3.64
N GLU A 5 -19.58 -0.25 -4.44
CA GLU A 5 -18.89 0.32 -5.60
C GLU A 5 -17.62 1.09 -5.18
N ARG A 6 -17.69 1.82 -4.05
CA ARG A 6 -16.54 2.53 -3.49
C ARG A 6 -15.45 1.57 -3.03
N GLN A 7 -15.84 0.46 -2.41
CA GLN A 7 -14.92 -0.58 -1.97
C GLN A 7 -14.20 -1.24 -3.16
N GLN A 8 -14.93 -1.54 -4.24
CA GLN A 8 -14.34 -2.10 -5.46
C GLN A 8 -13.37 -1.14 -6.15
N HIS A 9 -13.72 0.15 -6.24
CA HIS A 9 -12.82 1.18 -6.77
C HIS A 9 -11.54 1.31 -5.94
N GLU A 10 -11.65 1.22 -4.61
CA GLU A 10 -10.50 1.24 -3.72
C GLU A 10 -9.61 0.03 -3.92
N ASP A 11 -10.17 -1.18 -3.98
CA ASP A 11 -9.41 -2.41 -4.19
C ASP A 11 -8.68 -2.39 -5.55
N GLN A 12 -9.33 -1.85 -6.59
CA GLN A 12 -8.69 -1.65 -7.91
C GLN A 12 -7.55 -0.63 -7.83
N ALA A 13 -7.74 0.48 -7.12
CA ALA A 13 -6.69 1.49 -6.94
C ALA A 13 -5.49 0.92 -6.16
N VAL A 14 -5.74 0.10 -5.13
CA VAL A 14 -4.70 -0.58 -4.36
C VAL A 14 -3.92 -1.57 -5.22
N SER A 15 -4.60 -2.36 -6.06
CA SER A 15 -3.91 -3.28 -7.00
C SER A 15 -2.95 -2.54 -7.92
N GLN A 16 -3.35 -1.41 -8.49
CA GLN A 16 -2.49 -0.61 -9.35
C GLN A 16 -1.27 -0.03 -8.62
N VAL A 17 -1.40 0.27 -7.32
CA VAL A 17 -0.25 0.72 -6.50
C VAL A 17 0.75 -0.42 -6.33
N ILE A 18 0.28 -1.64 -6.05
CA ILE A 18 1.14 -2.82 -5.91
C ILE A 18 1.91 -3.05 -7.21
N ASP A 19 1.25 -2.96 -8.36
CA ASP A 19 1.89 -3.14 -9.67
C ASP A 19 2.99 -2.11 -9.92
N ARG A 20 2.71 -0.82 -9.67
CA ARG A 20 3.72 0.25 -9.81
C ARG A 20 4.91 0.07 -8.85
N LEU A 21 4.66 -0.39 -7.63
CA LEU A 21 5.72 -0.65 -6.66
C LEU A 21 6.56 -1.87 -7.07
N ALA A 22 5.94 -2.92 -7.61
CA ALA A 22 6.65 -4.10 -8.12
C ALA A 22 7.57 -3.75 -9.30
N GLU A 23 7.11 -2.90 -10.22
CA GLU A 23 7.95 -2.38 -11.31
C GLU A 23 9.13 -1.55 -10.79
N LYS A 24 8.91 -0.76 -9.73
CA LYS A 24 9.92 0.13 -9.17
C LYS A 24 10.94 -0.57 -8.26
N PHE A 25 10.57 -1.68 -7.66
CA PHE A 25 11.38 -2.48 -6.75
C PHE A 25 11.45 -3.95 -7.21
N PRO A 26 12.05 -4.23 -8.38
CA PRO A 26 12.08 -5.58 -8.95
C PRO A 26 12.84 -6.58 -8.07
N ASP A 27 13.75 -6.10 -7.21
CA ASP A 27 14.52 -6.93 -6.27
C ASP A 27 13.70 -7.35 -5.03
N ARG A 28 12.47 -6.86 -4.88
CA ARG A 28 11.60 -7.15 -3.74
C ARG A 28 10.48 -8.11 -4.18
N PRO A 29 10.27 -9.21 -3.45
CA PRO A 29 9.15 -10.11 -3.74
C PRO A 29 7.82 -9.36 -3.66
N ARG A 30 6.92 -9.63 -4.61
CA ARG A 30 5.59 -9.02 -4.66
C ARG A 30 4.82 -9.18 -3.34
N SER A 31 4.95 -10.32 -2.68
CA SER A 31 4.31 -10.58 -1.37
C SER A 31 4.75 -9.61 -0.28
N VAL A 32 6.01 -9.14 -0.29
CA VAL A 32 6.50 -8.12 0.66
C VAL A 32 5.85 -6.77 0.35
N ILE A 33 5.71 -6.44 -0.94
CA ILE A 33 5.06 -5.20 -1.39
C ILE A 33 3.58 -5.21 -0.99
N GLU A 34 2.87 -6.32 -1.23
CA GLU A 34 1.47 -6.52 -0.83
C GLU A 34 1.28 -6.38 0.69
N GLY A 35 2.18 -6.95 1.49
CA GLY A 35 2.16 -6.82 2.95
C GLY A 35 2.28 -5.35 3.40
N VAL A 36 3.27 -4.62 2.88
CA VAL A 36 3.47 -3.19 3.21
C VAL A 36 2.27 -2.35 2.79
N VAL A 37 1.72 -2.59 1.60
CA VAL A 37 0.54 -1.89 1.08
C VAL A 37 -0.69 -2.15 1.96
N THR A 38 -0.85 -3.38 2.44
CA THR A 38 -1.97 -3.77 3.32
C THR A 38 -1.85 -3.12 4.70
N GLU A 39 -0.65 -3.10 5.30
CA GLU A 39 -0.41 -2.40 6.57
C GLU A 39 -0.73 -0.90 6.46
N GLU A 40 -0.21 -0.24 5.43
CA GLU A 40 -0.45 1.18 5.21
C GLU A 40 -1.93 1.48 4.94
N ARG A 41 -2.65 0.58 4.25
CA ARG A 41 -4.10 0.68 4.09
C ARG A 41 -4.83 0.62 5.42
N HIS A 42 -4.47 -0.31 6.30
CA HIS A 42 -5.06 -0.43 7.64
C HIS A 42 -4.80 0.79 8.53
N LEU A 43 -3.63 1.43 8.41
CA LEU A 43 -3.34 2.69 9.12
C LEU A 43 -4.25 3.85 8.68
N LEU A 44 -4.91 3.72 7.54
CA LEU A 44 -5.83 4.70 6.98
C LEU A 44 -7.31 4.29 7.17
N ASP A 45 -7.58 3.20 7.88
CA ASP A 45 -8.94 2.82 8.31
C ASP A 45 -9.55 3.92 9.20
N GLY A 46 -10.82 4.25 8.93
CA GLY A 46 -11.56 5.29 9.65
C GLY A 46 -11.43 6.72 9.13
N LYS A 47 -10.65 6.98 8.05
CA LYS A 47 -10.56 8.32 7.44
C LYS A 47 -11.53 8.48 6.25
N PRO A 48 -12.31 9.57 6.18
CA PRO A 48 -13.37 9.75 5.18
C PRO A 48 -12.89 10.12 3.76
N ILE A 49 -11.60 10.42 3.55
CA ILE A 49 -11.04 10.76 2.22
C ILE A 49 -9.91 9.79 1.91
N ARG A 50 -10.20 8.82 1.03
CA ARG A 50 -9.29 7.76 0.61
C ARG A 50 -8.57 8.03 -0.72
N ASP A 51 -8.83 9.17 -1.36
CA ASP A 51 -8.17 9.57 -2.62
C ASP A 51 -6.64 9.73 -2.49
N TYR A 52 -6.15 9.94 -1.27
CA TYR A 52 -4.72 10.05 -0.97
C TYR A 52 -4.08 8.73 -0.52
N VAL A 53 -4.87 7.67 -0.30
CA VAL A 53 -4.37 6.33 0.12
C VAL A 53 -3.31 5.81 -0.86
N PRO A 54 -3.52 5.84 -2.20
CA PRO A 54 -2.49 5.38 -3.13
C PRO A 54 -1.17 6.13 -3.01
N VAL A 55 -1.22 7.44 -2.82
CA VAL A 55 -0.04 8.32 -2.74
C VAL A 55 0.69 8.12 -1.41
N LEU A 56 -0.04 7.99 -0.30
CA LEU A 56 0.51 7.76 1.02
C LEU A 56 1.15 6.37 1.13
N ILE A 57 0.49 5.34 0.60
CA ILE A 57 1.05 3.99 0.48
C ILE A 57 2.32 4.02 -0.35
N GLU A 58 2.30 4.67 -1.52
CA GLU A 58 3.46 4.74 -2.39
C GLU A 58 4.64 5.51 -1.74
N HIS A 59 4.35 6.56 -0.96
CA HIS A 59 5.37 7.32 -0.25
C HIS A 59 5.96 6.53 0.93
N GLY A 60 5.11 5.92 1.77
CA GLY A 60 5.52 5.09 2.90
C GLY A 60 6.29 3.85 2.47
N ALA A 61 5.81 3.14 1.44
CA ALA A 61 6.50 1.99 0.86
C ALA A 61 7.88 2.37 0.30
N LYS A 62 7.99 3.50 -0.40
CA LYS A 62 9.31 3.97 -0.88
C LYS A 62 10.27 4.29 0.25
N ALA A 63 9.79 4.87 1.35
CA ALA A 63 10.63 5.16 2.52
C ALA A 63 11.13 3.86 3.15
N ARG A 64 10.23 2.91 3.44
CA ARG A 64 10.57 1.61 4.05
C ARG A 64 11.47 0.74 3.17
N LEU A 65 11.25 0.74 1.85
CA LEU A 65 12.03 -0.09 0.92
C LEU A 65 13.43 0.46 0.63
N ARG A 66 13.66 1.77 0.86
CA ARG A 66 14.98 2.42 0.77
C ARG A 66 15.87 2.13 1.97
N GLU A 67 15.29 1.78 3.11
CA GLU A 67 16.06 1.32 4.25
C GLU A 67 16.53 -0.13 3.99
N PRO A 68 17.81 -0.46 4.27
CA PRO A 68 18.21 -1.86 4.35
C PRO A 68 17.34 -2.50 5.43
N ALA A 69 16.69 -3.62 5.10
CA ALA A 69 15.65 -4.25 5.91
C ALA A 69 16.04 -4.25 7.39
N GLN A 70 15.44 -3.36 8.18
CA GLN A 70 15.56 -3.39 9.63
C GLN A 70 14.77 -4.62 10.12
N PRO A 71 15.41 -5.60 10.78
CA PRO A 71 14.69 -6.71 11.39
C PRO A 71 13.96 -6.19 12.64
N GLY A 72 12.63 -6.38 12.69
CA GLY A 72 11.77 -6.05 13.84
C GLY A 72 11.07 -4.70 13.65
N ILE A 73 9.76 -4.58 13.82
CA ILE A 73 8.99 -4.98 15.00
C ILE A 73 7.60 -5.47 14.56
N ILE A 74 7.25 -6.69 14.95
CA ILE A 74 5.85 -7.11 15.11
C ILE A 74 5.59 -6.96 16.61
N GLY A 75 4.70 -6.05 16.98
CA GLY A 75 4.29 -5.76 18.36
C GLY A 75 2.86 -5.27 18.38
#